data_AF-A0A126RV47-F1
#
_entry.id   AF-A0A126RV47-F1
#
_cell.length_a   1.000
_cell.length_b   1.000
_cell.length_c   1.000
_cell.angle_alpha   90.00
_cell.angle_beta   90.00
_cell.angle_gamma   90.00
#
_symmetry.space_group_name_H-M   'P 1'
#
loop_
_entity.id
_entity.type
_entity.pdbx_description
1 polymer ?
#
loop_
_entity_poly.entity_id
_entity_poly.type
_entity_poly.pdbx_seq_one_letter_code
_entity_poly.pdbx_strand_id
1 'polypeptide(L)'
;MSRICFIENRGKTVFWEAVAGELGKRGHAIGWIVQNHAFKPRASRSKSDAVVVIPYPRKAELRAPKAELNAALAADRGRSHFGNGDRHYTYYEARIEAALDALMPDVVIGESTLFHEQLVIRACKRRGLRYLHPSMTRYPADRLMILQDDTQNPLGGSGEVWSLDKIDQHVRSISTGQTIPTYMRKPDRLQKVRKAVSSARTWTARLGGERYNTPSLAHKLLLNRKVSARLKAWNELARPVPSGQRALLYPLQMQPEANLDIWGYPYADQVATLEAIMRAAPKDVVVAVKLNPKAKYEVSEELIKLARRQRRLVLLPMTMNMAEAQSQTIGTMTVTGTVGLEAVFGKGRCISLRHPIIAAKLPAFHGRTIEDAVRLLLEESQSGVGDEGTGRWLLEHFVRVSYPGIVNEPLFDSRAMKLENIACVADAIEATITTYTY
;
A
#
# COMPACT_ATOMS: atom_id res chain seq x y z
N MET A 1 23.62 6.35 -19.33
CA MET A 1 23.66 7.29 -18.20
C MET A 1 22.35 8.06 -18.19
N SER A 2 21.72 8.22 -17.03
CA SER A 2 20.39 8.86 -16.90
C SER A 2 20.36 9.83 -15.72
N ARG A 3 19.48 10.83 -15.78
CA ARG A 3 19.13 11.77 -14.71
C ARG A 3 17.98 11.18 -13.91
N ILE A 4 18.29 10.70 -12.70
CA ILE A 4 17.35 10.00 -11.81
C ILE A 4 16.93 10.95 -10.70
N CYS A 5 15.64 11.28 -10.61
CA CYS A 5 15.12 12.11 -9.54
C CYS A 5 14.40 11.28 -8.47
N PHE A 6 14.82 11.39 -7.23
CA PHE A 6 14.15 10.76 -6.08
C PHE A 6 13.17 11.72 -5.41
N ILE A 7 12.07 11.17 -4.90
CA ILE A 7 11.11 11.91 -4.07
C ILE A 7 11.34 11.58 -2.60
N GLU A 8 11.39 12.62 -1.77
CA GLU A 8 11.51 12.47 -0.33
C GLU A 8 10.31 11.70 0.26
N ASN A 9 10.61 10.65 1.03
CA ASN A 9 9.64 9.84 1.77
C ASN A 9 10.13 9.62 3.21
N ARG A 10 10.11 10.71 4.00
CA ARG A 10 10.40 10.76 5.43
C ARG A 10 11.59 9.90 5.85
N GLY A 11 11.35 8.91 6.71
CA GLY A 11 12.39 8.04 7.23
C GLY A 11 13.01 7.13 6.16
N LYS A 12 12.26 6.79 5.11
CA LYS A 12 12.77 5.98 3.98
C LYS A 12 13.70 6.79 3.07
N THR A 13 13.71 8.12 3.15
CA THR A 13 14.69 8.96 2.43
C THR A 13 16.14 8.55 2.74
N VAL A 14 16.44 8.08 3.95
CA VAL A 14 17.79 7.60 4.31
C VAL A 14 18.18 6.35 3.50
N PHE A 15 17.23 5.45 3.24
CA PHE A 15 17.45 4.30 2.38
C PHE A 15 17.64 4.73 0.93
N TRP A 16 16.76 5.60 0.43
CA TRP A 16 16.88 6.13 -0.93
C TRP A 16 18.17 6.89 -1.17
N GLU A 17 18.68 7.60 -0.17
CA GLU A 17 19.97 8.29 -0.24
C GLU A 17 21.14 7.32 -0.43
N ALA A 18 21.10 6.15 0.22
CA ALA A 18 22.11 5.12 0.03
C ALA A 18 22.03 4.50 -1.38
N VAL A 19 20.83 4.20 -1.87
CA VAL A 19 20.61 3.69 -3.24
C VAL A 19 21.04 4.70 -4.29
N ALA A 20 20.65 5.97 -4.12
CA ALA A 20 21.04 7.06 -5.01
C ALA A 20 22.56 7.25 -5.04
N GLY A 21 23.23 7.13 -3.88
CA GLY A 21 24.68 7.17 -3.81
C GLY A 21 25.37 6.02 -4.54
N GLU A 22 24.74 4.85 -4.61
CA GLU A 22 25.25 3.71 -5.39
C GLU A 22 25.05 3.92 -6.89
N LEU A 23 23.86 4.38 -7.31
CA LEU A 23 23.59 4.75 -8.71
C LEU A 23 24.49 5.90 -9.19
N GLY A 24 24.81 6.87 -8.33
CA GLY A 24 25.73 7.96 -8.63
C GLY A 24 27.15 7.48 -8.93
N LYS A 25 27.66 6.47 -8.19
CA LYS A 25 28.97 5.85 -8.49
C LYS A 25 29.00 5.14 -9.84
N ARG A 26 27.84 4.71 -10.34
CA ARG A 26 27.67 4.07 -11.66
C ARG A 26 27.50 5.09 -12.79
N GLY A 27 27.61 6.39 -12.50
CA GLY A 27 27.60 7.46 -13.50
C GLY A 27 26.23 8.07 -13.78
N HIS A 28 25.20 7.77 -12.98
CA HIS A 28 23.91 8.47 -13.06
C HIS A 28 23.97 9.84 -12.38
N ALA A 29 23.22 10.81 -12.91
CA ALA A 29 23.04 12.10 -12.24
C ALA A 29 21.84 12.02 -11.29
N ILE A 30 21.99 12.50 -10.06
CA ILE A 30 20.98 12.34 -9.02
C ILE A 30 20.26 13.67 -8.73
N GLY A 31 18.94 13.66 -8.83
CA GLY A 31 18.06 14.75 -8.44
C GLY A 31 17.22 14.39 -7.22
N TRP A 32 16.76 15.40 -6.47
CA TRP A 32 15.82 15.22 -5.37
C TRP A 32 14.74 16.29 -5.36
N ILE A 33 13.49 15.88 -5.14
CA ILE A 33 12.39 16.78 -4.77
C ILE A 33 12.03 16.51 -3.31
N VAL A 34 12.15 17.55 -2.48
CA VAL A 34 11.97 17.46 -1.03
C VAL A 34 10.75 18.28 -0.62
N GLN A 35 9.72 17.60 -0.10
CA GLN A 35 8.55 18.25 0.48
C GLN A 35 8.79 18.55 1.97
N ASN A 36 9.26 17.56 2.74
CA ASN A 36 9.52 17.73 4.16
C ASN A 36 11.00 18.05 4.41
N HIS A 37 11.27 19.29 4.79
CA HIS A 37 12.63 19.83 4.94
C HIS A 37 13.44 19.06 5.98
N ALA A 38 12.80 18.52 7.02
CA ALA A 38 13.49 17.77 8.07
C ALA A 38 14.07 16.46 7.54
N PHE A 39 13.56 15.94 6.42
CA PHE A 39 13.99 14.70 5.78
C PHE A 39 14.77 14.93 4.48
N LYS A 40 15.26 16.15 4.26
CA LYS A 40 16.21 16.45 3.19
C LYS A 40 17.40 15.47 3.26
N PRO A 41 17.81 14.85 2.13
CA PRO A 41 19.01 14.02 2.09
C PRO A 41 20.25 14.86 2.46
N ARG A 42 21.22 14.23 3.12
CA ARG A 42 22.47 14.85 3.56
C ARG A 42 23.45 14.94 2.37
N ALA A 43 23.22 15.95 1.54
CA ALA A 43 24.15 16.52 0.56
C ALA A 43 25.05 15.53 -0.22
N SER A 44 24.65 15.29 -1.48
CA SER A 44 25.51 15.39 -2.67
C SER A 44 26.89 14.73 -2.59
N ARG A 45 26.99 13.43 -2.92
CA ARG A 45 28.31 12.77 -3.07
C ARG A 45 28.99 13.12 -4.39
N SER A 46 28.25 13.67 -5.36
CA SER A 46 28.76 14.13 -6.65
C SER A 46 28.44 15.61 -6.89
N LYS A 47 29.31 16.33 -7.62
CA LYS A 47 29.03 17.69 -8.11
C LYS A 47 27.79 17.78 -9.03
N SER A 48 27.30 16.64 -9.53
CA SER A 48 26.09 16.55 -10.37
C SER A 48 24.78 16.39 -9.58
N ASP A 49 24.84 16.30 -8.25
CA ASP A 49 23.64 16.07 -7.43
C ASP A 49 22.86 17.38 -7.20
N ALA A 50 21.58 17.40 -7.57
CA ALA A 50 20.71 18.57 -7.42
C ALA A 50 19.55 18.30 -6.44
N VAL A 51 19.31 19.21 -5.50
CA VAL A 51 18.24 19.06 -4.49
C VAL A 51 17.32 20.27 -4.53
N VAL A 52 16.06 20.08 -4.94
CA VAL A 52 15.00 21.09 -4.91
C VAL A 52 14.14 20.90 -3.67
N VAL A 53 14.20 21.86 -2.74
CA VAL A 53 13.39 21.87 -1.52
C VAL A 53 12.18 22.77 -1.74
N ILE A 54 10.98 22.20 -1.73
CA ILE A 54 9.74 22.96 -1.93
C ILE A 54 9.44 23.78 -0.67
N PRO A 55 9.35 25.13 -0.74
CA PRO A 55 9.02 25.94 0.42
C PRO A 55 7.61 25.64 0.93
N TYR A 56 7.37 25.73 2.23
CA TYR A 56 6.03 25.57 2.78
C TYR A 56 5.13 26.75 2.40
N PRO A 57 3.87 26.53 2.01
CA PRO A 57 2.98 27.60 1.60
C PRO A 57 2.53 28.47 2.77
N ARG A 58 2.41 29.78 2.52
CA ARG A 58 1.68 30.71 3.38
C ARG A 58 0.18 30.58 3.14
N LYS A 59 -0.65 30.95 4.11
CA LYS A 59 -2.12 30.91 3.98
C LYS A 59 -2.63 31.66 2.75
N ALA A 60 -2.01 32.79 2.43
CA ALA A 60 -2.37 33.63 1.27
C ALA A 60 -2.10 32.96 -0.08
N GLU A 61 -1.30 31.90 -0.13
CA GLU A 61 -0.96 31.16 -1.36
C GLU A 61 -1.89 29.95 -1.58
N LEU A 62 -2.73 29.62 -0.60
CA LEU A 62 -3.64 28.48 -0.68
C LEU A 62 -4.85 28.81 -1.57
N ARG A 63 -5.09 27.96 -2.57
CA ARG A 63 -6.14 28.10 -3.58
C ARG A 63 -6.81 26.76 -3.80
N ALA A 64 -8.12 26.78 -4.09
CA ALA A 64 -8.80 25.55 -4.48
C ALA A 64 -8.10 24.92 -5.71
N PRO A 65 -8.14 23.58 -5.85
CA PRO A 65 -7.69 22.90 -7.07
C PRO A 65 -8.39 23.50 -8.30
N LYS A 66 -7.63 23.75 -9.38
CA LYS A 66 -8.18 24.30 -10.63
C LYS A 66 -8.93 23.26 -11.46
N ALA A 67 -8.64 21.98 -11.24
CA ALA A 67 -9.22 20.86 -11.96
C ALA A 67 -9.75 19.83 -10.96
N GLU A 68 -10.63 18.94 -11.45
CA GLU A 68 -11.09 17.81 -10.65
C GLU A 68 -9.91 16.95 -10.20
N LEU A 69 -9.96 16.55 -8.94
CA LEU A 69 -9.00 15.63 -8.36
C LEU A 69 -9.22 14.26 -8.99
N ASN A 70 -8.13 13.64 -9.44
CA ASN A 70 -8.19 12.24 -9.85
C ASN A 70 -8.49 11.34 -8.64
N ALA A 71 -8.83 10.08 -8.91
CA ALA A 71 -9.14 9.08 -7.89
C ALA A 71 -8.08 9.00 -6.77
N ALA A 72 -6.79 9.00 -7.14
CA ALA A 72 -5.70 8.87 -6.19
C ALA A 72 -5.59 10.07 -5.23
N LEU A 73 -5.71 11.30 -5.73
CA LEU A 73 -5.75 12.51 -4.89
C LEU A 73 -7.06 12.64 -4.11
N ALA A 74 -8.17 12.14 -4.65
CA ALA A 74 -9.44 12.10 -3.94
C ALA A 74 -9.36 11.22 -2.69
N ALA A 75 -8.56 10.15 -2.74
CA ALA A 75 -8.31 9.23 -1.65
C ALA A 75 -7.10 9.60 -0.77
N ASP A 76 -6.49 10.79 -0.94
CA ASP A 76 -5.39 11.24 -0.09
C ASP A 76 -5.76 11.17 1.39
N ARG A 77 -4.97 10.42 2.16
CA ARG A 77 -5.10 10.25 3.61
C ARG A 77 -5.11 11.58 4.38
N GLY A 78 -4.37 12.58 3.89
CA GLY A 78 -4.35 13.92 4.47
C GLY A 78 -5.75 14.52 4.50
N ARG A 79 -6.49 14.35 3.41
CA ARG A 79 -7.88 14.79 3.27
C ARG A 79 -8.86 13.83 3.94
N SER A 80 -8.80 12.53 3.63
CA SER A 80 -9.81 11.53 4.03
C SER A 80 -9.76 11.18 5.51
N HIS A 81 -8.59 11.23 6.15
CA HIS A 81 -8.42 10.83 7.55
C HIS A 81 -7.89 11.94 8.47
N PHE A 82 -7.11 12.90 7.96
CA PHE A 82 -6.45 13.91 8.80
C PHE A 82 -7.04 15.33 8.72
N GLY A 83 -8.01 15.56 7.83
CA GLY A 83 -8.74 16.83 7.72
C GLY A 83 -7.92 17.99 7.15
N ASN A 84 -6.88 17.72 6.36
CA ASN A 84 -5.97 18.75 5.82
C ASN A 84 -6.56 19.56 4.63
N GLY A 85 -7.72 19.18 4.10
CA GLY A 85 -8.30 19.78 2.90
C GLY A 85 -7.40 19.60 1.66
N ASP A 86 -7.71 20.31 0.57
CA ASP A 86 -7.05 20.19 -0.74
C ASP A 86 -6.43 21.50 -1.26
N ARG A 87 -6.67 22.63 -0.58
CA ARG A 87 -6.25 23.97 -1.05
C ARG A 87 -4.73 24.18 -1.17
N HIS A 88 -3.93 23.25 -0.66
CA HIS A 88 -2.48 23.28 -0.78
C HIS A 88 -1.99 22.58 -2.06
N TYR A 89 -2.83 21.75 -2.71
CA TYR A 89 -2.45 21.01 -3.89
C TYR A 89 -2.05 21.94 -5.04
N THR A 90 -2.80 23.01 -5.32
CA THR A 90 -2.46 23.98 -6.38
C THR A 90 -1.07 24.60 -6.19
N TYR A 91 -0.71 24.90 -4.93
CA TYR A 91 0.61 25.43 -4.62
C TYR A 91 1.70 24.37 -4.86
N TYR A 92 1.54 23.17 -4.30
CA TYR A 92 2.55 22.12 -4.43
C TYR A 92 2.68 21.63 -5.87
N GLU A 93 1.59 21.53 -6.63
CA GLU A 93 1.62 21.17 -8.05
C GLU A 93 2.50 22.16 -8.82
N ALA A 94 2.29 23.47 -8.67
CA ALA A 94 3.13 24.47 -9.34
C ALA A 94 4.62 24.38 -8.95
N ARG A 95 4.92 24.09 -7.67
CA ARG A 95 6.31 23.94 -7.21
C ARG A 95 6.95 22.63 -7.68
N ILE A 96 6.18 21.57 -7.79
CA ILE A 96 6.62 20.27 -8.31
C ILE A 96 6.93 20.39 -9.81
N GLU A 97 6.05 21.04 -10.57
CA GLU A 97 6.27 21.31 -12.00
C GLU A 97 7.59 22.06 -12.21
N ALA A 98 7.78 23.18 -11.49
CA ALA A 98 9.03 23.94 -11.55
C ALA A 98 10.27 23.13 -11.12
N ALA A 99 10.12 22.21 -10.16
CA ALA A 99 11.20 21.34 -9.73
C ALA A 99 11.58 20.31 -10.82
N LEU A 100 10.59 19.75 -11.51
CA LEU A 100 10.82 18.85 -12.65
C LEU A 100 11.48 19.58 -13.82
N ASP A 101 11.07 20.83 -14.10
CA ASP A 101 11.72 21.69 -15.10
C ASP A 101 13.19 21.97 -14.76
N ALA A 102 13.48 22.26 -13.49
CA ALA A 102 14.85 22.55 -13.06
C ALA A 102 15.76 21.30 -13.07
N LEU A 103 15.23 20.14 -12.67
CA LEU A 103 16.00 18.90 -12.56
C LEU A 103 16.18 18.20 -13.91
N MET A 104 15.19 18.35 -14.81
CA MET A 104 15.07 17.65 -16.09
C MET A 104 15.36 16.14 -15.95
N PRO A 105 14.58 15.39 -15.13
CA PRO A 105 14.83 13.97 -14.95
C PRO A 105 14.41 13.15 -16.17
N ASP A 106 15.16 12.09 -16.46
CA ASP A 106 14.72 11.05 -17.41
C ASP A 106 13.72 10.09 -16.74
N VAL A 107 13.83 9.95 -15.41
CA VAL A 107 13.02 9.06 -14.59
C VAL A 107 12.89 9.59 -13.16
N VAL A 108 11.73 9.37 -12.57
CA VAL A 108 11.43 9.74 -11.18
C VAL A 108 11.20 8.48 -10.35
N ILE A 109 11.71 8.44 -9.12
CA ILE A 109 11.60 7.31 -8.19
C ILE A 109 10.96 7.79 -6.88
N GLY A 110 9.89 7.12 -6.46
CA GLY A 110 9.24 7.39 -5.18
C GLY A 110 8.14 6.39 -4.85
N GLU A 111 7.36 6.64 -3.81
CA GLU A 111 6.17 5.83 -3.50
C GLU A 111 4.91 6.47 -4.12
N SER A 112 3.74 5.86 -3.91
CA SER A 112 2.47 6.38 -4.42
C SER A 112 1.48 6.62 -3.29
N THR A 113 1.92 7.06 -2.11
CA THR A 113 1.06 7.08 -0.92
C THR A 113 0.70 8.48 -0.44
N LEU A 114 1.64 9.41 -0.46
CA LEU A 114 1.47 10.76 0.06
C LEU A 114 0.97 11.70 -1.04
N PHE A 115 0.28 12.79 -0.66
CA PHE A 115 -0.30 13.71 -1.62
C PHE A 115 0.75 14.29 -2.59
N HIS A 116 1.96 14.62 -2.11
CA HIS A 116 3.00 15.19 -2.96
C HIS A 116 3.54 14.17 -3.96
N GLU A 117 3.62 12.90 -3.57
CA GLU A 117 3.97 11.81 -4.49
C GLU A 117 2.92 11.66 -5.59
N GLN A 118 1.64 11.74 -5.23
CA GLN A 118 0.53 11.70 -6.19
C GLN A 118 0.53 12.90 -7.15
N LEU A 119 0.88 14.09 -6.66
CA LEU A 119 1.07 15.28 -7.50
C LEU A 119 2.27 15.12 -8.44
N VAL A 120 3.38 14.53 -7.98
CA VAL A 120 4.53 14.21 -8.83
C VAL A 120 4.16 13.20 -9.92
N ILE A 121 3.46 12.10 -9.57
CA ILE A 121 2.99 11.10 -10.55
C ILE A 121 2.12 11.77 -11.62
N ARG A 122 1.18 12.63 -11.21
CA ARG A 122 0.32 13.39 -12.14
C ARG A 122 1.13 14.31 -13.05
N ALA A 123 2.13 15.02 -12.53
CA ALA A 123 3.02 15.87 -13.31
C ALA A 123 3.89 15.05 -14.29
N CYS A 124 4.39 13.89 -13.85
CA CYS A 124 5.16 12.97 -14.69
C CYS A 124 4.33 12.48 -15.88
N LYS A 125 3.09 12.01 -15.63
CA LYS A 125 2.16 11.57 -16.69
C LYS A 125 1.88 12.66 -17.72
N ARG A 126 1.69 13.92 -17.31
CA ARG A 126 1.50 15.06 -18.23
C ARG A 126 2.70 15.33 -19.12
N ARG A 127 3.90 15.02 -18.65
CA ARG A 127 5.18 15.27 -19.33
C ARG A 127 5.70 14.05 -20.10
N GLY A 128 5.00 12.93 -20.05
CA GLY A 128 5.51 11.65 -20.57
C GLY A 128 6.73 11.13 -19.80
N LEU A 129 6.96 11.58 -18.57
CA LEU A 129 8.04 11.12 -17.72
C LEU A 129 7.66 9.82 -17.00
N ARG A 130 8.61 8.90 -16.91
CA ARG A 130 8.43 7.64 -16.18
C ARG A 130 8.51 7.88 -14.67
N TYR A 131 7.52 7.38 -13.93
CA TYR A 131 7.57 7.28 -12.48
C TYR A 131 7.69 5.80 -12.06
N LEU A 132 8.78 5.48 -11.37
CA LEU A 132 9.05 4.14 -10.85
C LEU A 132 8.71 4.10 -9.36
N HIS A 133 7.92 3.12 -8.97
CA HIS A 133 7.57 2.85 -7.58
C HIS A 133 8.10 1.48 -7.15
N PRO A 134 9.35 1.40 -6.63
CA PRO A 134 9.86 0.17 -6.04
C PRO A 134 9.06 -0.19 -4.79
N SER A 135 8.47 -1.38 -4.79
CA SER A 135 7.62 -1.86 -3.70
C SER A 135 7.93 -3.31 -3.38
N MET A 136 7.86 -3.68 -2.09
CA MET A 136 8.11 -5.05 -1.66
C MET A 136 7.04 -6.00 -2.20
N THR A 137 7.47 -7.18 -2.65
CA THR A 137 6.55 -8.27 -2.92
C THR A 137 5.95 -8.80 -1.61
N ARG A 138 4.69 -9.24 -1.68
CA ARG A 138 4.07 -9.97 -0.56
C ARG A 138 4.58 -11.41 -0.53
N TYR A 139 4.66 -12.03 -1.70
CA TYR A 139 5.20 -13.35 -1.93
C TYR A 139 6.09 -13.35 -3.18
N PRO A 140 7.25 -14.03 -3.18
CA PRO A 140 7.95 -14.46 -1.96
C PRO A 140 8.49 -13.25 -1.19
N ALA A 141 8.91 -13.45 0.06
CA ALA A 141 9.51 -12.38 0.86
C ALA A 141 10.90 -11.97 0.34
N ASP A 142 11.42 -10.85 0.84
CA ASP A 142 12.77 -10.32 0.55
C ASP A 142 13.05 -10.09 -0.96
N ARG A 143 11.98 -9.75 -1.71
CA ARG A 143 12.03 -9.28 -3.09
C ARG A 143 11.24 -7.98 -3.25
N LEU A 144 11.52 -7.27 -4.33
CA LEU A 144 10.81 -6.06 -4.74
C LEU A 144 10.38 -6.11 -6.20
N MET A 145 9.29 -5.42 -6.52
CA MET A 145 8.89 -5.10 -7.89
C MET A 145 9.09 -3.61 -8.12
N ILE A 146 9.50 -3.24 -9.34
CA ILE A 146 9.47 -1.85 -9.77
C ILE A 146 8.11 -1.62 -10.43
N LEU A 147 7.23 -0.87 -9.78
CA LEU A 147 5.87 -0.65 -10.27
C LEU A 147 5.78 0.61 -11.14
N GLN A 148 4.85 0.61 -12.09
CA GLN A 148 4.54 1.78 -12.90
C GLN A 148 3.63 2.76 -12.13
N ASP A 149 4.08 4.00 -11.97
CA ASP A 149 3.30 5.11 -11.42
C ASP A 149 2.63 4.76 -10.06
N ASP A 150 1.32 4.95 -9.98
CA ASP A 150 0.42 4.61 -8.88
C ASP A 150 -0.31 3.28 -9.10
N THR A 151 0.19 2.40 -9.97
CA THR A 151 -0.40 1.07 -10.26
C THR A 151 0.33 -0.06 -9.52
N GLN A 152 -0.18 -1.30 -9.59
CA GLN A 152 0.58 -2.49 -9.21
C GLN A 152 1.08 -3.29 -10.42
N ASN A 153 1.24 -2.63 -11.56
CA ASN A 153 1.80 -3.26 -12.75
C ASN A 153 3.33 -3.24 -12.65
N PRO A 154 4.01 -4.40 -12.61
CA PRO A 154 5.46 -4.44 -12.60
C PRO A 154 6.03 -4.00 -13.96
N LEU A 155 7.13 -3.26 -13.89
CA LEU A 155 8.01 -2.91 -15.00
C LEU A 155 9.27 -3.76 -14.89
N GLY A 156 9.55 -4.52 -15.95
CA GLY A 156 10.70 -5.42 -15.99
C GLY A 156 10.56 -6.63 -15.08
N GLY A 157 11.71 -7.10 -14.58
CA GLY A 157 11.85 -8.30 -13.78
C GLY A 157 13.26 -8.85 -13.88
N SER A 158 13.68 -9.63 -12.87
CA SER A 158 14.99 -10.31 -12.91
C SER A 158 15.04 -11.43 -13.96
N GLY A 159 13.90 -11.92 -14.43
CA GLY A 159 13.85 -13.11 -15.29
C GLY A 159 14.22 -14.40 -14.58
N GLU A 160 14.46 -14.36 -13.26
CA GLU A 160 14.92 -15.49 -12.47
C GLU A 160 13.91 -16.65 -12.54
N VAL A 161 14.43 -17.87 -12.65
CA VAL A 161 13.67 -19.11 -12.59
C VAL A 161 14.17 -19.91 -11.40
N TRP A 162 13.28 -20.21 -10.46
CA TRP A 162 13.61 -21.07 -9.31
C TRP A 162 13.44 -22.54 -9.67
N SER A 163 14.19 -23.41 -9.00
CA SER A 163 13.97 -24.85 -9.09
C SER A 163 12.58 -25.23 -8.58
N LEU A 164 12.02 -26.30 -9.14
CA LEU A 164 10.71 -26.82 -8.73
C LEU A 164 10.66 -27.12 -7.22
N ASP A 165 11.71 -27.71 -6.66
CA ASP A 165 11.80 -27.99 -5.21
C ASP A 165 11.69 -26.71 -4.37
N LYS A 166 12.35 -25.64 -4.80
CA LYS A 166 12.31 -24.35 -4.11
C LYS A 166 10.92 -23.72 -4.22
N ILE A 167 10.28 -23.79 -5.39
CA ILE A 167 8.91 -23.32 -5.60
C ILE A 167 7.94 -24.09 -4.69
N ASP A 168 8.02 -25.42 -4.68
CA ASP A 168 7.16 -26.31 -3.90
C ASP A 168 7.26 -26.05 -2.40
N GLN A 169 8.49 -25.88 -1.91
CA GLN A 169 8.72 -25.53 -0.50
C GLN A 169 8.01 -24.22 -0.13
N HIS A 170 8.08 -23.21 -0.99
CA HIS A 170 7.43 -21.91 -0.74
C HIS A 170 5.91 -22.00 -0.84
N VAL A 171 5.38 -22.67 -1.87
CA VAL A 171 3.93 -22.87 -2.03
C VAL A 171 3.34 -23.57 -0.81
N ARG A 172 3.97 -24.66 -0.35
CA ARG A 172 3.55 -25.38 0.86
C ARG A 172 3.64 -24.52 2.12
N SER A 173 4.68 -23.70 2.25
CA SER A 173 4.81 -22.79 3.40
C SER A 173 3.72 -21.72 3.44
N ILE A 174 3.29 -21.23 2.27
CA ILE A 174 2.21 -20.23 2.16
C ILE A 174 0.86 -20.89 2.44
N SER A 175 0.57 -22.03 1.82
CA SER A 175 -0.71 -22.75 1.96
C SER A 175 -0.95 -23.22 3.40
N THR A 176 0.10 -23.70 4.08
CA THR A 176 0.03 -24.14 5.49
C THR A 176 0.14 -22.99 6.50
N GLY A 177 0.34 -21.75 6.05
CA GLY A 177 0.43 -20.58 6.93
C GLY A 177 1.71 -20.48 7.76
N GLN A 178 2.76 -21.23 7.43
CA GLN A 178 4.06 -21.16 8.08
C GLN A 178 4.80 -19.85 7.73
N THR A 179 4.49 -19.24 6.59
CA THR A 179 5.01 -17.91 6.23
C THR A 179 4.23 -16.80 6.93
N ILE A 180 4.84 -16.21 7.97
CA ILE A 180 4.31 -14.99 8.62
C ILE A 180 4.74 -13.76 7.82
N PRO A 181 3.80 -12.92 7.34
CA PRO A 181 4.14 -11.69 6.64
C PRO A 181 5.08 -10.81 7.47
N THR A 182 6.09 -10.21 6.85
CA THR A 182 7.15 -9.45 7.53
C THR A 182 6.60 -8.34 8.43
N TYR A 183 5.48 -7.72 8.04
CA TYR A 183 4.82 -6.69 8.84
C TYR A 183 4.18 -7.23 10.14
N MET A 184 3.93 -8.53 10.29
CA MET A 184 3.38 -9.11 11.52
C MET A 184 4.45 -9.47 12.57
N ARG A 185 5.75 -9.30 12.25
CA ARG A 185 6.84 -9.55 13.21
C ARG A 185 6.79 -8.55 14.38
N LYS A 186 7.06 -9.05 15.59
CA LYS A 186 7.02 -8.23 16.81
C LYS A 186 8.16 -7.19 16.82
N PRO A 187 7.92 -5.96 17.32
CA PRO A 187 8.97 -4.97 17.54
C PRO A 187 10.08 -5.46 18.46
N ASP A 188 11.34 -5.19 18.13
CA ASP A 188 12.43 -5.31 19.10
C ASP A 188 12.44 -4.11 20.08
N ARG A 189 13.22 -4.20 21.16
CA ARG A 189 13.33 -3.15 22.19
C ARG A 189 13.96 -1.85 21.65
N LEU A 190 14.91 -1.96 20.73
CA LEU A 190 15.59 -0.83 20.09
C LEU A 190 14.64 -0.02 19.18
N GLN A 191 13.62 -0.68 18.62
CA GLN A 191 12.60 -0.08 17.77
C GLN A 191 11.77 0.97 18.53
N LYS A 192 11.60 0.85 19.86
CA LYS A 192 10.88 1.86 20.67
C LYS A 192 11.66 3.19 20.74
N VAL A 193 12.96 3.12 21.01
CA VAL A 193 13.85 4.30 21.06
C VAL A 193 13.89 4.97 19.69
N ARG A 194 14.08 4.16 18.65
CA ARG A 194 14.03 4.56 17.24
C ARG A 194 12.73 5.28 16.86
N LYS A 195 11.56 4.76 17.28
CA LYS A 195 10.26 5.42 17.08
C LYS A 195 10.15 6.78 17.77
N ALA A 196 10.76 6.94 18.94
CA ALA A 196 10.78 8.23 19.64
C ALA A 196 11.60 9.26 18.86
N VAL A 197 12.77 8.88 18.33
CA VAL A 197 13.60 9.75 17.47
C VAL A 197 12.85 10.17 16.19
N SER A 198 12.22 9.22 15.51
CA SER A 198 11.41 9.52 14.31
C SER A 198 10.23 10.46 14.63
N SER A 199 9.60 10.26 15.79
CA SER A 199 8.55 11.15 16.27
C SER A 199 9.08 12.56 16.54
N ALA A 200 10.23 12.70 17.20
CA ALA A 200 10.87 13.99 17.45
C ALA A 200 11.20 14.74 16.14
N ARG A 201 11.76 14.06 15.14
CA ARG A 201 12.04 14.63 13.81
C ARG A 201 10.77 15.07 13.08
N THR A 202 9.68 14.34 13.27
CA THR A 202 8.37 14.70 12.74
C THR A 202 7.82 15.97 13.42
N TRP A 203 8.06 16.13 14.72
CA TRP A 203 7.68 17.35 15.45
C TRP A 203 8.51 18.57 15.04
N THR A 204 9.83 18.41 14.89
CA THR A 204 10.69 19.50 14.42
C THR A 204 10.30 19.96 13.01
N ALA A 205 9.96 19.01 12.12
CA ALA A 205 9.41 19.32 10.79
C ALA A 205 8.15 20.19 10.87
N ARG A 206 7.24 19.84 11.77
CA ARG A 206 5.97 20.54 11.96
C ARG A 206 6.18 21.95 12.52
N LEU A 207 7.08 22.11 13.50
CA LEU A 207 7.47 23.42 14.01
C LEU A 207 8.11 24.28 12.91
N GLY A 208 8.85 23.66 11.99
CA GLY A 208 9.41 24.30 10.80
C GLY A 208 8.42 24.65 9.70
N GLY A 209 7.13 24.28 9.83
CA GLY A 209 6.06 24.67 8.88
C GLY A 209 5.40 23.52 8.12
N GLU A 210 5.84 22.27 8.29
CA GLU A 210 5.19 21.11 7.67
C GLU A 210 3.81 20.87 8.29
N ARG A 211 2.75 20.76 7.47
CA ARG A 211 1.36 20.67 7.97
C ARG A 211 0.50 19.61 7.30
N TYR A 212 0.90 19.09 6.14
CA TYR A 212 0.00 18.38 5.22
C TYR A 212 0.25 16.88 5.16
N ASN A 213 1.49 16.45 5.41
CA ASN A 213 1.81 15.03 5.58
C ASN A 213 1.64 14.58 7.04
N THR A 214 1.81 15.47 8.02
CA THR A 214 1.77 15.13 9.45
C THR A 214 0.51 15.68 10.13
N PRO A 215 -0.35 14.84 10.74
CA PRO A 215 -1.44 15.33 11.57
C PRO A 215 -0.90 16.04 12.82
N SER A 216 -1.65 17.02 13.36
CA SER A 216 -1.27 17.70 14.61
C SER A 216 -1.31 16.73 15.80
N LEU A 217 -0.60 17.03 16.90
CA LEU A 217 -0.62 16.18 18.10
C LEU A 217 -2.03 16.07 18.65
N ALA A 218 -2.72 17.20 18.80
CA ALA A 218 -4.09 17.25 19.26
C ALA A 218 -5.01 16.42 18.38
N HIS A 219 -4.88 16.54 17.05
CA HIS A 219 -5.67 15.76 16.11
C HIS A 219 -5.34 14.26 16.18
N LYS A 220 -4.06 13.88 16.26
CA LYS A 220 -3.63 12.49 16.43
C LYS A 220 -4.15 11.87 17.73
N LEU A 221 -4.10 12.61 18.84
CA LEU A 221 -4.64 12.17 20.13
C LEU A 221 -6.17 12.00 20.05
N LEU A 222 -6.87 12.95 19.41
CA LEU A 222 -8.31 12.85 19.18
C LEU A 222 -8.66 11.62 18.32
N LEU A 223 -7.95 11.39 17.22
CA LEU A 223 -8.14 10.22 16.37
C LEU A 223 -7.91 8.92 17.14
N ASN A 224 -6.83 8.83 17.93
CA ASN A 224 -6.56 7.65 18.73
C ASN A 224 -7.67 7.39 19.76
N ARG A 225 -8.17 8.42 20.45
CA ARG A 225 -9.31 8.30 21.37
C ARG A 225 -10.56 7.81 20.65
N LYS A 226 -10.86 8.34 19.46
CA LYS A 226 -11.99 7.89 18.63
C LYS A 226 -11.84 6.42 18.23
N VAL A 227 -10.65 6.00 17.78
CA VAL A 227 -10.36 4.59 17.45
C VAL A 227 -10.56 3.70 18.67
N SER A 228 -10.01 4.05 19.83
CA SER A 228 -10.20 3.29 21.08
C SER A 228 -11.67 3.13 21.46
N ALA A 229 -12.47 4.21 21.38
CA ALA A 229 -13.90 4.15 21.66
C ALA A 229 -14.65 3.24 20.67
N ARG A 230 -14.30 3.30 19.38
CA ARG A 230 -14.91 2.46 18.35
C ARG A 230 -14.51 1.00 18.46
N LEU A 231 -13.29 0.69 18.87
CA LEU A 231 -12.87 -0.69 19.17
C LEU A 231 -13.61 -1.25 20.40
N LYS A 232 -13.90 -0.42 21.40
CA LYS A 232 -14.78 -0.83 22.51
C LYS A 232 -16.19 -1.16 21.99
N ALA A 233 -16.78 -0.28 21.18
CA ALA A 233 -18.08 -0.53 20.56
C ALA A 233 -18.08 -1.76 19.64
N TRP A 234 -16.97 -2.01 18.92
CA TRP A 234 -16.80 -3.24 18.15
C TRP A 234 -16.93 -4.47 19.04
N ASN A 235 -16.22 -4.51 20.17
CA ASN A 235 -16.28 -5.65 21.09
C ASN A 235 -17.67 -5.87 21.68
N GLU A 236 -18.39 -4.79 21.99
CA GLU A 236 -19.76 -4.88 22.49
C GLU A 236 -20.74 -5.46 21.45
N LEU A 237 -20.48 -5.22 20.16
CA LEU A 237 -21.31 -5.70 19.05
C LEU A 237 -20.82 -7.04 18.46
N ALA A 238 -19.60 -7.44 18.78
CA ALA A 238 -18.95 -8.57 18.14
C ALA A 238 -19.61 -9.88 18.54
N ARG A 239 -19.84 -10.74 17.54
CA ARG A 239 -20.45 -12.06 17.72
C ARG A 239 -19.98 -13.02 16.62
N PRO A 240 -19.92 -14.34 16.88
CA PRO A 240 -19.65 -15.30 15.82
C PRO A 240 -20.78 -15.29 14.78
N VAL A 241 -20.53 -15.91 13.63
CA VAL A 241 -21.59 -16.17 12.65
C VAL A 241 -22.66 -17.05 13.31
N PRO A 242 -23.96 -16.71 13.23
CA PRO A 242 -25.02 -17.55 13.78
C PRO A 242 -24.99 -18.96 13.20
N SER A 243 -25.18 -19.97 14.04
CA SER A 243 -25.19 -21.37 13.62
C SER A 243 -26.23 -21.62 12.51
N GLY A 244 -25.84 -22.38 11.48
CA GLY A 244 -26.68 -22.68 10.31
C GLY A 244 -26.87 -21.52 9.32
N GLN A 245 -26.32 -20.33 9.60
CA GLN A 245 -26.46 -19.19 8.71
C GLN A 245 -25.34 -19.12 7.68
N ARG A 246 -25.74 -18.89 6.42
CA ARG A 246 -24.81 -18.63 5.31
C ARG A 246 -24.16 -17.26 5.47
N ALA A 247 -22.83 -17.20 5.36
CA ALA A 247 -22.09 -15.95 5.54
C ALA A 247 -21.05 -15.70 4.43
N LEU A 248 -20.95 -14.45 3.97
CA LEU A 248 -19.83 -13.95 3.19
C LEU A 248 -18.86 -13.20 4.11
N LEU A 249 -17.55 -13.41 3.94
CA LEU A 249 -16.53 -12.77 4.77
C LEU A 249 -15.91 -11.56 4.07
N TYR A 250 -15.81 -10.43 4.77
CA TYR A 250 -15.07 -9.25 4.34
C TYR A 250 -14.05 -8.84 5.41
N PRO A 251 -12.76 -9.15 5.24
CA PRO A 251 -11.71 -8.68 6.13
C PRO A 251 -11.41 -7.21 5.84
N LEU A 252 -11.50 -6.36 6.86
CA LEU A 252 -11.13 -4.97 6.74
C LEU A 252 -9.63 -4.84 6.43
N GLN A 253 -9.34 -4.03 5.43
CA GLN A 253 -7.97 -3.65 5.09
C GLN A 253 -7.58 -2.43 5.91
N MET A 254 -6.32 -2.37 6.33
CA MET A 254 -5.80 -1.31 7.18
C MET A 254 -5.87 0.04 6.45
N GLN A 255 -6.34 1.09 7.13
CA GLN A 255 -6.31 2.46 6.60
C GLN A 255 -5.59 3.43 7.55
N PRO A 256 -4.72 4.30 7.03
CA PRO A 256 -4.51 4.58 5.60
C PRO A 256 -3.33 3.77 5.01
N GLU A 257 -3.50 3.16 3.85
CA GLU A 257 -2.48 2.42 3.10
C GLU A 257 -2.74 2.51 1.58
N ALA A 258 -1.68 2.66 0.77
CA ALA A 258 -1.80 2.70 -0.69
C ALA A 258 -2.54 1.48 -1.26
N ASN A 259 -2.42 0.32 -0.60
CA ASN A 259 -3.08 -0.90 -1.04
C ASN A 259 -4.59 -0.75 -1.17
N LEU A 260 -5.24 -0.02 -0.28
CA LEU A 260 -6.67 0.24 -0.36
C LEU A 260 -6.96 1.65 -0.88
N ASP A 261 -6.31 2.66 -0.32
CA ASP A 261 -6.63 4.06 -0.61
C ASP A 261 -6.38 4.40 -2.09
N ILE A 262 -5.33 3.83 -2.69
CA ILE A 262 -4.93 4.12 -4.08
C ILE A 262 -5.32 2.97 -5.00
N TRP A 263 -4.81 1.77 -4.75
CA TRP A 263 -5.02 0.60 -5.62
C TRP A 263 -6.42 -0.01 -5.49
N GLY A 264 -7.11 0.28 -4.39
CA GLY A 264 -8.46 -0.24 -4.13
C GLY A 264 -9.58 0.55 -4.79
N TYR A 265 -9.31 1.69 -5.43
CA TYR A 265 -10.35 2.50 -6.08
C TYR A 265 -11.14 1.68 -7.13
N PRO A 266 -12.48 1.81 -7.18
CA PRO A 266 -13.34 2.71 -6.40
C PRO A 266 -13.81 2.17 -5.02
N TYR A 267 -13.35 1.01 -4.60
CA TYR A 267 -13.80 0.32 -3.38
C TYR A 267 -13.01 0.68 -2.11
N ALA A 268 -12.38 1.86 -2.07
CA ALA A 268 -11.60 2.30 -0.92
C ALA A 268 -12.49 2.65 0.30
N ASP A 269 -13.75 3.02 0.07
CA ASP A 269 -14.75 3.14 1.14
C ASP A 269 -15.28 1.75 1.51
N GLN A 270 -14.76 1.22 2.61
CA GLN A 270 -15.11 -0.11 3.08
C GLN A 270 -16.54 -0.19 3.61
N VAL A 271 -17.13 0.91 4.09
CA VAL A 271 -18.53 0.93 4.55
C VAL A 271 -19.45 0.87 3.34
N ALA A 272 -19.20 1.69 2.32
CA ALA A 272 -19.96 1.65 1.07
C ALA A 272 -19.85 0.27 0.38
N THR A 273 -18.66 -0.32 0.42
CA THR A 273 -18.41 -1.69 -0.07
C THR A 273 -19.25 -2.71 0.69
N LEU A 274 -19.26 -2.67 2.02
CA LEU A 274 -20.11 -3.56 2.85
C LEU A 274 -21.60 -3.39 2.57
N GLU A 275 -22.08 -2.16 2.39
CA GLU A 275 -23.46 -1.89 2.00
C GLU A 275 -23.80 -2.48 0.62
N ALA A 276 -22.89 -2.38 -0.35
CA ALA A 276 -23.07 -2.98 -1.66
C ALA A 276 -23.11 -4.51 -1.60
N ILE A 277 -22.24 -5.15 -0.80
CA ILE A 277 -22.29 -6.61 -0.57
C ILE A 277 -23.65 -7.01 0.00
N MET A 278 -24.12 -6.30 1.03
CA MET A 278 -25.41 -6.61 1.66
C MET A 278 -26.61 -6.41 0.73
N ARG A 279 -26.51 -5.50 -0.25
CA ARG A 279 -27.53 -5.31 -1.29
C ARG A 279 -27.49 -6.44 -2.32
N ALA A 280 -26.30 -6.85 -2.76
CA ALA A 280 -26.12 -7.92 -3.74
C ALA A 280 -26.42 -9.32 -3.15
N ALA A 281 -26.12 -9.54 -1.87
CA ALA A 281 -26.33 -10.84 -1.22
C ALA A 281 -27.81 -11.10 -0.91
N PRO A 282 -28.30 -12.34 -1.09
CA PRO A 282 -29.64 -12.77 -0.67
C PRO A 282 -29.94 -12.46 0.80
N LYS A 283 -31.22 -12.20 1.13
CA LYS A 283 -31.63 -11.73 2.47
C LYS A 283 -31.30 -12.69 3.61
N ASP A 284 -31.18 -13.98 3.32
CA ASP A 284 -30.80 -15.04 4.27
C ASP A 284 -29.29 -15.15 4.50
N VAL A 285 -28.47 -14.54 3.62
CA VAL A 285 -27.02 -14.48 3.74
C VAL A 285 -26.60 -13.27 4.60
N VAL A 286 -25.72 -13.51 5.57
CA VAL A 286 -25.08 -12.46 6.38
C VAL A 286 -23.72 -12.06 5.81
N VAL A 287 -23.28 -10.85 6.15
CA VAL A 287 -21.96 -10.34 5.83
C VAL A 287 -21.15 -10.27 7.13
N ALA A 288 -20.20 -11.19 7.26
CA ALA A 288 -19.26 -11.24 8.37
C ALA A 288 -18.08 -10.32 8.10
N VAL A 289 -17.71 -9.48 9.08
CA VAL A 289 -16.63 -8.50 8.96
C VAL A 289 -15.52 -8.85 9.93
N LYS A 290 -14.30 -9.04 9.40
CA LYS A 290 -13.12 -9.33 10.21
C LYS A 290 -12.23 -8.11 10.35
N LEU A 291 -11.87 -7.78 11.59
CA LEU A 291 -10.95 -6.68 11.87
C LEU A 291 -9.50 -7.03 11.47
N ASN A 292 -8.78 -6.06 10.90
CA ASN A 292 -7.34 -6.15 10.68
C ASN A 292 -6.58 -6.30 12.02
N PRO A 293 -5.51 -7.13 12.10
CA PRO A 293 -4.70 -7.26 13.32
C PRO A 293 -4.11 -5.95 13.84
N LYS A 294 -3.91 -4.95 12.96
CA LYS A 294 -3.39 -3.62 13.29
C LYS A 294 -4.44 -2.53 13.10
N ALA A 295 -5.66 -2.82 13.53
CA ALA A 295 -6.83 -1.97 13.36
C ALA A 295 -6.56 -0.48 13.64
N LYS A 296 -6.98 0.40 12.71
CA LYS A 296 -6.92 1.86 12.88
C LYS A 296 -8.18 2.58 12.38
N TYR A 297 -8.08 3.33 11.29
CA TYR A 297 -9.09 4.29 10.85
C TYR A 297 -10.18 3.65 9.99
N GLU A 298 -9.94 2.42 9.51
CA GLU A 298 -10.95 1.57 8.90
C GLU A 298 -12.09 1.23 9.87
N VAL A 299 -11.84 1.32 11.19
CA VAL A 299 -12.90 1.24 12.21
C VAL A 299 -13.54 2.62 12.33
N SER A 300 -14.48 2.89 11.43
CA SER A 300 -15.19 4.16 11.33
C SER A 300 -16.44 4.21 12.22
N GLU A 301 -16.99 5.40 12.42
CA GLU A 301 -18.24 5.54 13.18
C GLU A 301 -19.43 5.03 12.36
N GLU A 302 -19.36 5.23 11.05
CA GLU A 302 -20.29 4.79 10.03
C GLU A 302 -20.40 3.26 10.03
N LEU A 303 -19.28 2.54 10.15
CA LEU A 303 -19.27 1.09 10.29
C LEU A 303 -19.98 0.61 11.54
N ILE A 304 -19.72 1.24 12.69
CA ILE A 304 -20.38 0.91 13.96
C ILE A 304 -21.87 1.20 13.89
N LYS A 305 -22.27 2.34 13.31
CA LYS A 305 -23.68 2.68 13.07
C LYS A 305 -24.36 1.67 12.15
N LEU A 306 -23.68 1.26 11.07
CA LEU A 306 -24.18 0.26 10.15
C LEU A 306 -24.41 -1.08 10.85
N ALA A 307 -23.46 -1.55 11.65
CA ALA A 307 -23.57 -2.79 12.42
C ALA A 307 -24.70 -2.78 13.44
N ARG A 308 -24.97 -1.64 14.08
CA ARG A 308 -26.13 -1.50 15.00
C ARG A 308 -27.46 -1.57 14.27
N ARG A 309 -27.53 -0.98 13.06
CA ARG A 309 -28.76 -0.91 12.25
C ARG A 309 -29.06 -2.21 11.50
N GLN A 310 -28.03 -2.89 11.02
CA GLN A 310 -28.17 -4.02 10.11
C GLN A 310 -27.84 -5.34 10.82
N ARG A 311 -28.86 -6.11 11.22
CA ARG A 311 -28.67 -7.43 11.82
C ARG A 311 -27.93 -8.44 10.92
N ARG A 312 -27.97 -8.23 9.60
CA ARG A 312 -27.24 -9.03 8.60
C ARG A 312 -25.74 -8.71 8.55
N LEU A 313 -25.28 -7.63 9.18
CA LEU A 313 -23.85 -7.34 9.33
C LEU A 313 -23.36 -7.90 10.66
N VAL A 314 -22.39 -8.82 10.61
CA VAL A 314 -21.83 -9.49 11.79
C VAL A 314 -20.39 -9.03 11.97
N LEU A 315 -20.10 -8.29 13.03
CA LEU A 315 -18.73 -7.98 13.41
C LEU A 315 -18.14 -9.20 14.11
N LEU A 316 -17.08 -9.78 13.57
CA LEU A 316 -16.45 -10.96 14.17
C LEU A 316 -15.61 -10.57 15.40
N PRO A 317 -15.49 -11.47 16.41
CA PRO A 317 -14.62 -11.25 17.56
C PRO A 317 -13.18 -10.92 17.14
N MET A 318 -12.54 -9.96 17.83
CA MET A 318 -11.17 -9.55 17.48
C MET A 318 -10.15 -10.69 17.68
N THR A 319 -10.43 -11.60 18.61
CA THR A 319 -9.62 -12.79 18.93
C THR A 319 -9.70 -13.88 17.88
N MET A 320 -10.76 -13.89 17.06
CA MET A 320 -10.91 -14.87 15.99
C MET A 320 -9.76 -14.72 15.00
N ASN A 321 -9.16 -15.83 14.57
CA ASN A 321 -8.15 -15.80 13.53
C ASN A 321 -8.78 -15.91 12.12
N MET A 322 -7.98 -15.75 11.06
CA MET A 322 -8.53 -15.76 9.70
C MET A 322 -9.05 -17.14 9.29
N ALA A 323 -8.39 -18.22 9.70
CA ALA A 323 -8.81 -19.58 9.36
C ALA A 323 -10.16 -19.93 10.03
N GLU A 324 -10.34 -19.55 11.29
CA GLU A 324 -11.61 -19.66 12.01
C GLU A 324 -12.72 -18.83 11.37
N ALA A 325 -12.41 -17.61 10.89
CA ALA A 325 -13.38 -16.79 10.19
C ALA A 325 -13.80 -17.43 8.86
N GLN A 326 -12.83 -17.95 8.10
CA GLN A 326 -13.08 -18.60 6.80
C GLN A 326 -13.92 -19.87 6.95
N SER A 327 -13.65 -20.70 7.96
CA SER A 327 -14.40 -21.95 8.18
C SER A 327 -15.88 -21.74 8.53
N GLN A 328 -16.26 -20.54 8.98
CA GLN A 328 -17.64 -20.17 9.27
C GLN A 328 -18.35 -19.49 8.09
N THR A 329 -17.71 -19.38 6.92
CA THR A 329 -18.22 -18.61 5.79
C THR A 329 -18.14 -19.38 4.48
N ILE A 330 -18.94 -18.97 3.49
CA ILE A 330 -18.96 -19.51 2.13
C ILE A 330 -17.67 -19.18 1.39
N GLY A 331 -17.10 -18.01 1.68
CA GLY A 331 -15.87 -17.52 1.09
C GLY A 331 -15.67 -16.04 1.40
N THR A 332 -14.49 -15.56 1.03
CA THR A 332 -14.01 -14.23 1.34
C THR A 332 -14.10 -13.32 0.12
N MET A 333 -14.47 -12.07 0.31
CA MET A 333 -14.27 -11.03 -0.67
C MET A 333 -13.27 -10.00 -0.15
N THR A 334 -12.33 -9.60 -1.00
CA THR A 334 -11.35 -8.56 -0.66
C THR A 334 -11.17 -7.59 -1.83
N VAL A 335 -10.73 -6.35 -1.55
CA VAL A 335 -10.43 -5.42 -2.63
C VAL A 335 -9.07 -5.77 -3.22
N THR A 336 -8.01 -5.63 -2.41
CA THR A 336 -6.60 -5.87 -2.78
C THR A 336 -5.84 -6.60 -1.67
N GLY A 337 -6.55 -7.21 -0.71
CA GLY A 337 -5.94 -7.85 0.44
C GLY A 337 -5.12 -9.09 0.08
N THR A 338 -4.14 -9.42 0.92
CA THR A 338 -3.28 -10.60 0.72
C THR A 338 -4.07 -11.92 0.73
N VAL A 339 -5.23 -11.95 1.40
CA VAL A 339 -6.14 -13.10 1.39
C VAL A 339 -6.52 -13.53 -0.04
N GLY A 340 -6.59 -12.59 -0.99
CA GLY A 340 -6.83 -12.92 -2.40
C GLY A 340 -5.68 -13.71 -3.02
N LEU A 341 -4.43 -13.35 -2.71
CA LEU A 341 -3.26 -14.13 -3.13
C LEU A 341 -3.19 -15.47 -2.41
N GLU A 342 -3.43 -15.47 -1.10
CA GLU A 342 -3.42 -16.68 -0.27
C GLU A 342 -4.42 -17.73 -0.79
N ALA A 343 -5.59 -17.33 -1.26
CA ALA A 343 -6.55 -18.23 -1.88
C ALA A 343 -6.02 -18.91 -3.15
N VAL A 344 -5.20 -18.21 -3.97
CA VAL A 344 -4.55 -18.80 -5.16
C VAL A 344 -3.55 -19.89 -4.77
N PHE A 345 -2.92 -19.78 -3.58
CA PHE A 345 -2.08 -20.81 -2.99
C PHE A 345 -2.87 -21.93 -2.28
N GLY A 346 -4.21 -21.96 -2.42
CA GLY A 346 -5.09 -22.95 -1.79
C GLY A 346 -5.46 -22.67 -0.34
N LYS A 347 -5.20 -21.47 0.18
CA LYS A 347 -5.53 -21.10 1.55
C LYS A 347 -6.87 -20.37 1.63
N GLY A 348 -7.93 -21.18 1.79
CA GLY A 348 -9.31 -20.71 1.84
C GLY A 348 -9.85 -20.34 0.46
N ARG A 349 -11.02 -19.71 0.44
CA ARG A 349 -11.73 -19.31 -0.78
C ARG A 349 -11.87 -17.79 -0.84
N CYS A 350 -11.41 -17.15 -1.90
CA CYS A 350 -11.48 -15.69 -2.02
C CYS A 350 -11.69 -15.18 -3.44
N ILE A 351 -12.56 -14.18 -3.58
CA ILE A 351 -12.67 -13.33 -4.77
C ILE A 351 -12.11 -11.93 -4.49
N SER A 352 -11.18 -11.49 -5.34
CA SER A 352 -10.60 -10.15 -5.31
C SER A 352 -11.29 -9.21 -6.30
N LEU A 353 -11.58 -7.99 -5.86
CA LEU A 353 -12.18 -6.97 -6.73
C LEU A 353 -11.15 -6.21 -7.58
N ARG A 354 -9.91 -6.01 -7.10
CA ARG A 354 -8.98 -5.07 -7.72
C ARG A 354 -7.52 -5.51 -7.75
N HIS A 355 -7.15 -6.68 -7.25
CA HIS A 355 -5.75 -7.10 -7.30
C HIS A 355 -5.29 -7.32 -8.76
N PRO A 356 -4.30 -6.56 -9.30
CA PRO A 356 -4.05 -6.51 -10.75
C PRO A 356 -3.64 -7.83 -11.38
N ILE A 357 -2.71 -8.59 -10.77
CA ILE A 357 -2.34 -9.91 -11.33
C ILE A 357 -3.53 -10.88 -11.33
N ILE A 358 -4.38 -10.83 -10.29
CA ILE A 358 -5.55 -11.69 -10.19
C ILE A 358 -6.55 -11.31 -11.30
N ALA A 359 -6.87 -10.02 -11.39
CA ALA A 359 -7.80 -9.52 -12.41
C ALA A 359 -7.32 -9.80 -13.84
N ALA A 360 -6.01 -9.70 -14.10
CA ALA A 360 -5.45 -9.86 -15.43
C ALA A 360 -5.22 -11.32 -15.85
N LYS A 361 -4.93 -12.23 -14.90
CA LYS A 361 -4.42 -13.58 -15.22
C LYS A 361 -5.17 -14.72 -14.53
N LEU A 362 -5.97 -14.45 -13.51
CA LEU A 362 -6.66 -15.46 -12.71
C LEU A 362 -8.15 -15.11 -12.59
N PRO A 363 -8.92 -15.17 -13.70
CA PRO A 363 -10.32 -14.73 -13.72
C PRO A 363 -11.21 -15.47 -12.72
N ALA A 364 -10.92 -16.74 -12.40
CA ALA A 364 -11.66 -17.51 -11.39
C ALA A 364 -11.56 -16.93 -9.97
N PHE A 365 -10.62 -16.03 -9.71
CA PHE A 365 -10.39 -15.37 -8.42
C PHE A 365 -10.77 -13.89 -8.45
N HIS A 366 -11.35 -13.40 -9.55
CA HIS A 366 -11.65 -11.99 -9.76
C HIS A 366 -13.14 -11.75 -10.02
N GLY A 367 -13.73 -10.85 -9.25
CA GLY A 367 -15.07 -10.33 -9.52
C GLY A 367 -14.98 -8.94 -10.12
N ARG A 368 -15.60 -8.74 -11.29
CA ARG A 368 -15.55 -7.45 -12.00
C ARG A 368 -16.31 -6.35 -11.26
N THR A 369 -17.38 -6.75 -10.56
CA THR A 369 -18.19 -5.92 -9.67
C THR A 369 -18.44 -6.66 -8.36
N ILE A 370 -19.05 -5.97 -7.38
CA ILE A 370 -19.43 -6.59 -6.11
C ILE A 370 -20.52 -7.65 -6.34
N GLU A 371 -21.47 -7.37 -7.23
CA GLU A 371 -22.55 -8.28 -7.61
C GLU A 371 -21.98 -9.56 -8.25
N ASP A 372 -21.02 -9.42 -9.15
CA ASP A 372 -20.34 -10.56 -9.77
C ASP A 372 -19.55 -11.36 -8.73
N ALA A 373 -18.79 -10.70 -7.84
CA ALA A 373 -18.08 -11.38 -6.76
C ALA A 373 -19.01 -12.15 -5.82
N VAL A 374 -20.15 -11.57 -5.46
CA VAL A 374 -21.17 -12.24 -4.64
C VAL A 374 -21.75 -13.45 -5.37
N ARG A 375 -22.10 -13.31 -6.65
CA ARG A 375 -22.60 -14.40 -7.48
C ARG A 375 -21.58 -15.54 -7.56
N LEU A 376 -20.33 -15.25 -7.89
CA LEU A 376 -19.23 -16.24 -7.94
C LEU A 376 -19.10 -17.01 -6.61
N LEU A 377 -19.15 -16.31 -5.47
CA LEU A 377 -19.05 -16.94 -4.16
C LEU A 377 -20.26 -17.82 -3.82
N LEU A 378 -21.47 -17.42 -4.21
CA LEU A 378 -22.70 -18.14 -3.86
C LEU A 378 -23.05 -19.29 -4.80
N GLU A 379 -22.73 -19.16 -6.09
CA GLU A 379 -23.24 -20.05 -7.15
C GLU A 379 -22.15 -20.95 -7.75
N GLU A 380 -20.88 -20.53 -7.71
CA GLU A 380 -19.78 -21.25 -8.37
C GLU A 380 -18.78 -21.80 -7.35
N SER A 381 -18.94 -23.06 -6.94
CA SER A 381 -18.15 -23.67 -5.86
C SER A 381 -16.63 -23.66 -6.10
N GLN A 382 -16.18 -23.68 -7.36
CA GLN A 382 -14.76 -23.66 -7.74
C GLN A 382 -14.17 -22.24 -7.80
N SER A 383 -15.01 -21.21 -7.90
CA SER A 383 -14.53 -19.83 -8.01
C SER A 383 -13.90 -19.37 -6.69
N GLY A 384 -12.72 -18.77 -6.81
CA GLY A 384 -11.89 -18.31 -5.70
C GLY A 384 -11.17 -19.40 -4.92
N VAL A 385 -11.14 -20.65 -5.41
CA VAL A 385 -10.44 -21.77 -4.77
C VAL A 385 -9.18 -22.10 -5.58
N GLY A 386 -8.02 -22.05 -4.95
CA GLY A 386 -6.75 -22.42 -5.58
C GLY A 386 -6.21 -23.76 -5.10
N ASP A 387 -5.12 -24.17 -5.74
CA ASP A 387 -4.38 -25.39 -5.45
C ASP A 387 -2.86 -25.14 -5.55
N GLU A 388 -2.07 -26.20 -5.35
CA GLU A 388 -0.61 -26.11 -5.47
C GLU A 388 -0.19 -25.69 -6.89
N GLY A 389 -0.90 -26.11 -7.93
CA GLY A 389 -0.59 -25.78 -9.33
C GLY A 389 -0.78 -24.30 -9.64
N THR A 390 -1.92 -23.72 -9.26
CA THR A 390 -2.17 -22.28 -9.40
C THR A 390 -1.20 -21.47 -8.53
N GLY A 391 -0.88 -21.98 -7.35
CA GLY A 391 0.12 -21.39 -6.46
C GLY A 391 1.53 -21.36 -7.07
N ARG A 392 1.98 -22.48 -7.66
CA ARG A 392 3.27 -22.57 -8.38
C ARG A 392 3.36 -21.53 -9.48
N TRP A 393 2.35 -21.48 -10.35
CA TRP A 393 2.30 -20.54 -11.47
C TRP A 393 2.41 -19.08 -10.98
N LEU A 394 1.67 -18.73 -9.92
CA LEU A 394 1.69 -17.37 -9.38
C LEU A 394 3.06 -17.03 -8.78
N LEU A 395 3.67 -17.98 -8.05
CA LEU A 395 4.99 -17.78 -7.47
C LEU A 395 6.07 -17.62 -8.54
N GLU A 396 6.09 -18.47 -9.56
CA GLU A 396 6.99 -18.37 -10.70
C GLU A 396 6.83 -17.02 -11.42
N HIS A 397 5.58 -16.59 -11.60
CA HIS A 397 5.30 -15.27 -12.16
C HIS A 397 5.92 -14.17 -11.30
N PHE A 398 5.69 -14.19 -9.98
CA PHE A 398 6.25 -13.19 -9.07
C PHE A 398 7.77 -13.20 -9.06
N VAL A 399 8.42 -14.36 -9.02
CA VAL A 399 9.89 -14.46 -9.06
C VAL A 399 10.44 -13.80 -10.33
N ARG A 400 9.85 -14.13 -11.49
CA ARG A 400 10.27 -13.62 -12.80
C ARG A 400 10.15 -12.11 -12.92
N VAL A 401 9.06 -11.51 -12.41
CA VAL A 401 8.76 -10.06 -12.55
C VAL A 401 9.22 -9.23 -11.34
N SER A 402 9.99 -9.81 -10.43
CA SER A 402 10.57 -9.12 -9.28
C SER A 402 12.09 -9.30 -9.23
N TYR A 403 12.73 -8.54 -8.36
CA TYR A 403 14.17 -8.56 -8.11
C TYR A 403 14.45 -8.92 -6.65
N PRO A 404 15.58 -9.58 -6.34
CA PRO A 404 16.06 -9.69 -4.96
C PRO A 404 16.22 -8.31 -4.33
N GLY A 405 15.85 -8.16 -3.06
CA GLY A 405 16.11 -6.94 -2.31
C GLY A 405 14.95 -6.50 -1.42
N ILE A 406 15.28 -5.59 -0.51
CA ILE A 406 14.42 -5.10 0.56
C ILE A 406 14.35 -3.57 0.47
N VAL A 407 13.17 -3.07 0.16
CA VAL A 407 12.80 -1.66 0.22
C VAL A 407 12.02 -1.42 1.50
N ASN A 408 12.65 -0.80 2.49
CA ASN A 408 12.00 -0.48 3.76
C ASN A 408 12.67 0.72 4.44
N GLU A 409 11.98 1.35 5.39
CA GLU A 409 12.61 2.36 6.23
C GLU A 409 13.63 1.67 7.17
N PRO A 410 14.90 2.12 7.19
CA PRO A 410 15.98 1.49 7.97
C PRO A 410 15.69 1.37 9.47
N LEU A 411 14.84 2.26 9.97
CA LEU A 411 14.39 2.28 11.35
C LEU A 411 13.65 0.98 11.75
N PHE A 412 12.87 0.44 10.82
CA PHE A 412 12.03 -0.73 11.01
C PHE A 412 12.69 -2.02 10.52
N ASP A 413 13.52 -1.94 9.50
CA ASP A 413 14.29 -3.08 8.97
C ASP A 413 15.70 -2.65 8.58
N SER A 414 16.67 -2.94 9.44
CA SER A 414 18.08 -2.58 9.20
C SER A 414 18.71 -3.37 8.07
N ARG A 415 18.11 -4.49 7.63
CA ARG A 415 18.59 -5.25 6.47
C ARG A 415 18.53 -4.42 5.19
N ALA A 416 17.62 -3.44 5.13
CA ALA A 416 17.51 -2.52 4.00
C ALA A 416 18.80 -1.70 3.76
N MET A 417 19.62 -1.48 4.79
CA MET A 417 20.86 -0.71 4.71
C MET A 417 22.13 -1.56 4.51
N LYS A 418 22.00 -2.88 4.39
CA LYS A 418 23.15 -3.73 4.05
C LYS A 418 23.66 -3.36 2.66
N LEU A 419 24.98 -3.34 2.46
CA LEU A 419 25.59 -2.93 1.20
C LEU A 419 25.12 -3.80 0.03
N GLU A 420 24.99 -5.12 0.27
CA GLU A 420 24.52 -6.07 -0.73
C GLU A 420 23.07 -5.77 -1.14
N ASN A 421 22.24 -5.37 -0.19
CA ASN A 421 20.84 -4.99 -0.46
C ASN A 421 20.76 -3.69 -1.26
N ILE A 422 21.56 -2.68 -0.92
CA ILE A 422 21.62 -1.41 -1.65
C ILE A 422 22.05 -1.65 -3.11
N ALA A 423 23.06 -2.51 -3.32
CA ALA A 423 23.49 -2.90 -4.66
C ALA A 423 22.35 -3.60 -5.43
N CYS A 424 21.67 -4.59 -4.83
CA CYS A 424 20.56 -5.30 -5.49
C CYS A 424 19.42 -4.34 -5.91
N VAL A 425 19.08 -3.38 -5.05
CA VAL A 425 18.02 -2.39 -5.36
C VAL A 425 18.47 -1.43 -6.46
N ALA A 426 19.73 -1.01 -6.46
CA ALA A 426 20.30 -0.20 -7.53
C ALA A 426 20.30 -0.96 -8.87
N ASP A 427 20.70 -2.24 -8.87
CA ASP A 427 20.66 -3.11 -10.05
C ASP A 427 19.24 -3.23 -10.62
N ALA A 428 18.24 -3.42 -9.75
CA ALA A 428 16.84 -3.51 -10.17
C ALA A 428 16.34 -2.22 -10.86
N ILE A 429 16.72 -1.06 -10.31
CA ILE A 429 16.38 0.25 -10.87
C ILE A 429 17.07 0.43 -12.24
N GLU A 430 18.38 0.17 -12.32
CA GLU A 430 19.18 0.34 -13.53
C GLU A 430 18.71 -0.58 -14.67
N ALA A 431 18.41 -1.84 -14.35
CA ALA A 431 17.84 -2.81 -15.28
C ALA A 431 16.48 -2.32 -15.83
N THR A 432 15.63 -1.76 -14.96
CA THR A 432 14.32 -1.24 -15.37
C THR A 432 14.44 0.03 -16.21
N ILE A 433 15.36 0.93 -15.87
CA ILE A 433 15.63 2.12 -16.69
C ILE A 433 16.07 1.68 -18.09
N THR A 434 17.06 0.78 -18.17
CA THR A 434 17.66 0.33 -19.43
C THR A 434 16.67 -0.38 -20.35
N THR A 435 15.88 -1.31 -19.81
CA THR A 435 14.92 -2.14 -20.59
C THR A 435 13.86 -1.31 -21.30
N TYR A 436 13.49 -0.16 -20.73
CA TYR A 436 12.40 0.70 -21.23
C TYR A 436 12.91 2.04 -21.76
N THR A 437 14.17 2.11 -22.22
CA THR A 437 14.75 3.28 -22.88
C THR A 437 14.91 3.02 -24.38
N TYR A 438 13.82 2.82 -25.12
CA TYR A 438 13.72 2.97 -26.59
C TYR A 438 12.28 3.25 -26.98
#